data_AF-A0A538U4S1-F1
#
_entry.id   AF-A0A538U4S1-F1
#
_cell.length_a   1.000
_cell.length_b   1.000
_cell.length_c   1.000
_cell.angle_alpha   90.00
_cell.angle_beta   90.00
_cell.angle_gamma   90.00
#
_symmetry.space_group_name_H-M   'P 1'
#
loop_
_entity.id
_entity.type
_entity.pdbx_description
1 polymer ?
#
loop_
_entity_poly.entity_id
_entity_poly.type
_entity_poly.pdbx_seq_one_letter_code
_entity_poly.pdbx_strand_id
1 'polypeptide(L)'
;MLALATFLIADPFVAACASAQAASPFPVVAVEAPRAARHWGAYLLMASGAALVGGSFLLTDRANGAYDSYLVETDPNRIETLYDRAVLEDRLSSASLVAGELMIVGGLYLRFLRPPRSSRLSLSIGSRRCALAYRF
;
A
#
# COMPACT_ATOMS: atom_id res chain seq x y z
N MET A 1 -24.93 -40.07 -68.98
CA MET A 1 -23.93 -39.64 -67.98
C MET A 1 -24.49 -38.43 -67.25
N LEU A 2 -24.57 -38.56 -65.92
CA LEU A 2 -25.27 -37.66 -64.99
C LEU A 2 -24.62 -36.28 -64.85
N ALA A 3 -25.49 -35.28 -64.67
CA ALA A 3 -25.19 -33.92 -64.26
C ALA A 3 -24.73 -33.84 -62.80
N LEU A 4 -23.94 -32.82 -62.44
CA LEU A 4 -23.93 -32.30 -61.07
C LEU A 4 -23.57 -30.82 -61.05
N ALA A 5 -24.60 -29.98 -60.89
CA ALA A 5 -24.50 -28.57 -60.58
C ALA A 5 -24.13 -28.41 -59.10
N THR A 6 -23.06 -27.68 -58.81
CA THR A 6 -22.62 -27.34 -57.46
C THR A 6 -23.37 -26.09 -56.99
N PHE A 7 -24.40 -26.28 -56.17
CA PHE A 7 -25.05 -25.18 -55.44
C PHE A 7 -24.19 -24.80 -54.22
N LEU A 8 -23.65 -23.58 -54.23
CA LEU A 8 -23.12 -22.91 -53.05
C LEU A 8 -24.31 -22.44 -52.20
N ILE A 9 -24.61 -23.17 -51.12
CA ILE A 9 -25.55 -22.73 -50.09
C ILE A 9 -24.75 -21.87 -49.12
N ALA A 10 -24.95 -20.55 -49.19
CA ALA A 10 -24.51 -19.64 -48.15
C ALA A 10 -25.46 -19.77 -46.95
N ASP A 11 -24.93 -20.15 -45.79
CA ASP A 11 -25.69 -20.33 -44.55
C ASP A 11 -26.27 -18.99 -44.05
N PRO A 12 -27.61 -18.82 -43.99
CA PRO A 12 -28.22 -17.59 -43.50
C PRO A 12 -28.12 -17.42 -41.97
N PHE A 13 -27.62 -18.43 -41.24
CA PHE A 13 -27.59 -18.44 -39.78
C PHE A 13 -26.50 -17.54 -39.17
N VAL A 14 -25.41 -17.27 -39.89
CA VAL A 14 -24.31 -16.44 -39.35
C VAL A 14 -24.71 -14.96 -39.25
N ALA A 15 -25.58 -14.48 -40.14
CA ALA A 15 -26.05 -13.10 -40.15
C ALA A 15 -27.05 -12.78 -39.02
N ALA A 16 -27.80 -13.77 -38.54
CA ALA A 16 -28.79 -13.58 -37.47
C ALA A 16 -28.15 -13.40 -36.07
N CYS A 17 -26.96 -13.93 -35.83
CA CYS A 17 -26.24 -13.73 -34.58
C CYS A 17 -25.62 -12.33 -34.45
N ALA A 18 -25.28 -11.69 -35.59
CA ALA A 18 -24.70 -10.35 -35.60
C ALA A 18 -25.76 -9.24 -35.34
N SER A 19 -27.00 -9.43 -35.80
CA SER A 19 -28.08 -8.45 -35.65
C SER A 19 -28.78 -8.50 -34.28
N ALA A 20 -28.63 -9.59 -33.52
CA ALA A 20 -29.15 -9.70 -32.15
C ALA A 20 -28.37 -8.85 -31.11
N GLN A 21 -27.21 -8.30 -31.49
CA GLN A 21 -26.39 -7.42 -30.63
C GLN A 21 -26.85 -5.95 -30.61
N ALA A 22 -27.84 -5.57 -31.42
CA ALA A 22 -28.39 -4.21 -31.46
C ALA A 22 -29.62 -4.01 -30.53
N ALA A 23 -29.86 -4.91 -29.57
CA ALA A 23 -31.01 -4.85 -28.68
C ALA A 23 -30.75 -3.99 -27.43
N SER A 24 -31.16 -2.72 -27.51
CA SER A 24 -31.27 -1.69 -26.46
C SER A 24 -29.95 -1.24 -25.79
N PRO A 25 -29.83 0.04 -25.39
CA PRO A 25 -28.68 0.51 -24.61
C PRO A 25 -28.47 -0.39 -23.40
N PHE A 26 -27.22 -0.80 -23.15
CA PHE A 26 -26.88 -1.51 -21.92
C PHE A 26 -27.35 -0.68 -20.72
N PRO A 27 -27.89 -1.31 -19.66
CA PRO A 27 -28.19 -0.61 -18.43
C PRO A 27 -26.89 0.03 -17.92
N VAL A 28 -26.89 1.36 -17.81
CA VAL A 28 -25.75 2.10 -17.24
C VAL A 28 -25.66 1.69 -15.78
N VAL A 29 -24.72 0.79 -15.48
CA VAL A 29 -24.40 0.40 -14.11
C VAL A 29 -23.84 1.65 -13.44
N ALA A 30 -24.57 2.20 -12.47
CA ALA A 30 -24.11 3.35 -11.70
C ALA A 30 -22.73 3.03 -11.10
N VAL A 31 -21.71 3.73 -11.57
CA VAL A 31 -20.37 3.65 -11.00
C VAL A 31 -20.44 4.36 -9.66
N GLU A 32 -20.61 3.59 -8.59
CA GLU A 32 -20.52 4.13 -7.24
C GLU A 32 -19.17 4.84 -7.08
N ALA A 33 -19.22 6.09 -6.64
CA ALA A 33 -18.06 6.97 -6.59
C ALA A 33 -16.93 6.29 -5.79
N PRO A 34 -15.65 6.47 -6.20
CA PRO A 34 -14.52 5.92 -5.47
C PRO A 34 -14.61 6.32 -4.00
N ARG A 35 -14.72 5.32 -3.11
CA ARG A 35 -14.63 5.60 -1.67
C ARG A 35 -13.24 6.12 -1.39
N ALA A 36 -13.15 7.35 -0.89
CA ALA A 36 -11.88 7.94 -0.49
C ALA A 36 -11.19 7.01 0.53
N ALA A 37 -10.09 6.39 0.13
CA ALA A 37 -9.31 5.55 1.02
C ALA A 37 -8.71 6.46 2.09
N ARG A 38 -9.06 6.20 3.36
CA ARG A 38 -8.64 7.02 4.48
C ARG A 38 -7.22 6.62 4.89
N HIS A 39 -6.22 7.32 4.35
CA HIS A 39 -4.79 7.04 4.55
C HIS A 39 -4.19 7.65 5.83
N TRP A 40 -5.03 8.15 6.73
CA TRP A 40 -4.62 8.81 7.98
C TRP A 40 -3.61 7.98 8.79
N GLY A 41 -3.84 6.67 8.92
CA GLY A 41 -2.95 5.79 9.69
C GLY A 41 -1.56 5.65 9.08
N ALA A 42 -1.46 5.69 7.74
CA ALA A 42 -0.16 5.64 7.07
C ALA A 42 0.63 6.92 7.29
N TYR A 43 -0.01 8.10 7.20
CA TYR A 43 0.64 9.38 7.47
C TYR A 43 1.06 9.53 8.92
N LEU A 44 0.21 9.08 9.86
CA LEU A 44 0.59 9.03 11.27
C LEU A 44 1.86 8.22 11.49
N LEU A 45 1.91 7.02 10.91
CA LEU A 45 3.04 6.10 11.11
C LEU A 45 4.34 6.69 10.51
N MET A 46 4.26 7.31 9.33
CA MET A 46 5.40 8.02 8.75
C MET A 46 5.83 9.21 9.61
N ALA A 47 4.87 10.02 10.09
CA ALA A 47 5.16 11.18 10.93
C ALA A 47 5.78 10.78 12.27
N SER A 48 5.27 9.73 12.92
CA SER A 48 5.84 9.19 14.15
C SER A 48 7.24 8.64 13.92
N GLY A 49 7.47 7.93 12.80
CA GLY A 49 8.79 7.43 12.44
C GLY A 49 9.80 8.56 12.19
N ALA A 50 9.41 9.59 11.44
CA ALA A 50 10.24 10.76 11.20
C ALA A 50 10.58 11.52 12.50
N ALA A 51 9.61 11.65 13.41
CA ALA A 51 9.83 12.25 14.72
C ALA A 51 10.82 11.42 15.56
N LEU A 52 10.75 10.09 15.49
CA LEU A 52 11.66 9.19 16.22
C LEU A 52 13.10 9.31 15.69
N VAL A 53 13.28 9.31 14.36
CA VAL A 53 14.57 9.54 13.71
C VAL A 53 15.12 10.93 14.03
N GLY A 54 14.28 11.97 13.97
CA GLY A 54 14.70 13.32 14.36
C GLY A 54 15.11 13.41 15.83
N GLY A 55 14.37 12.74 16.72
CA GLY A 55 14.65 12.67 18.14
C GLY A 55 15.95 11.95 18.48
N SER A 56 16.38 10.95 17.69
CA SER A 56 17.61 10.20 17.94
C SER A 56 18.84 11.11 17.90
N PHE A 57 18.86 12.11 17.02
CA PHE A 57 19.95 13.10 16.96
C PHE A 57 20.08 13.93 18.25
N LEU A 58 18.96 14.29 18.88
CA LEU A 58 18.97 15.01 20.16
C LEU A 58 19.50 14.13 21.30
N LEU A 59 19.24 12.82 21.26
CA LEU A 59 19.81 11.87 22.21
C LEU A 59 21.32 11.72 22.00
N THR A 60 21.78 11.62 20.75
CA THR A 60 23.20 11.55 20.42
C THR A 60 23.95 12.81 20.86
N ASP A 61 23.38 13.99 20.68
CA ASP A 61 23.98 15.24 21.14
C ASP A 61 24.15 15.29 22.67
N ARG A 62 23.14 14.80 23.42
CA ARG A 62 23.25 14.64 24.88
C ARG A 62 24.32 13.62 25.28
N ALA A 63 24.40 12.49 24.59
CA ALA A 63 25.39 11.46 24.86
C ALA A 63 26.81 12.00 24.65
N ASN A 64 27.03 12.76 23.58
CA ASN A 64 28.30 13.43 23.33
C ASN A 64 28.65 14.41 24.46
N GLY A 65 27.70 15.23 24.92
CA GLY A 65 27.94 16.15 26.04
C GLY A 65 28.27 15.43 27.36
N ALA A 66 27.65 14.26 27.62
CA ALA A 66 27.99 13.43 28.77
C ALA A 66 29.40 12.81 28.63
N TYR A 67 29.79 12.43 27.42
CA TYR A 67 31.13 11.90 27.13
C TYR A 67 32.22 12.97 27.30
N ASP A 68 31.98 14.19 26.82
CA ASP A 68 32.88 15.33 27.03
C ASP A 68 33.06 15.62 28.52
N SER A 69 31.97 15.52 29.30
CA SER A 69 32.02 15.67 30.76
C SER A 69 32.84 14.55 31.43
N TYR A 70 32.70 13.31 30.95
CA TYR A 70 33.50 12.16 31.41
C TYR A 70 35.00 12.37 31.18
N LEU A 71 35.41 12.88 30.02
CA LEU A 71 36.83 13.11 29.70
C LEU A 71 37.52 14.14 30.61
N VAL A 72 36.75 15.02 31.25
CA VAL A 72 37.26 16.07 32.16
C VAL A 72 37.10 15.68 33.64
N GLU A 73 36.26 14.69 33.95
CA GLU A 73 35.94 14.28 35.32
C GLU A 73 37.07 13.43 35.94
N THR A 74 37.55 13.86 37.11
CA THR A 74 38.65 13.21 37.85
C THR A 74 38.17 12.33 39.00
N ASP A 75 36.88 12.35 39.33
CA ASP A 75 36.30 11.51 40.38
C ASP A 75 35.95 10.11 39.86
N PRO A 76 36.63 9.04 40.32
CA PRO A 76 36.41 7.67 39.84
C PRO A 76 35.00 7.15 40.13
N ASN A 77 34.29 7.64 41.15
CA ASN A 77 32.93 7.21 41.44
C ASN A 77 31.89 7.79 40.47
N ARG A 78 32.20 8.93 39.84
CA ARG A 78 31.33 9.59 38.84
C ARG A 78 31.54 9.06 37.43
N ILE A 79 32.74 8.57 37.14
CA ILE A 79 33.12 8.00 35.84
C ILE A 79 32.19 6.84 35.46
N GLU A 80 31.93 5.90 36.36
CA GLU A 80 31.10 4.72 36.08
C GLU A 80 29.65 5.11 35.78
N THR A 81 29.10 6.06 36.56
CA THR A 81 27.73 6.55 36.34
C THR A 81 27.57 7.34 35.05
N LEU A 82 28.57 8.13 34.66
CA LEU A 82 28.59 8.85 33.39
C LEU A 82 28.69 7.89 32.20
N TYR A 83 29.53 6.85 32.31
CA TYR A 83 29.67 5.82 31.29
C TYR A 83 28.36 5.05 31.07
N ASP A 84 27.74 4.54 32.14
CA ASP A 84 26.48 3.79 32.04
C ASP A 84 25.36 4.62 31.42
N ARG A 85 25.32 5.92 31.75
CA ARG A 85 24.35 6.85 31.18
C ARG A 85 24.59 7.06 29.69
N ALA A 86 25.85 7.26 29.27
CA ALA A 86 26.18 7.39 27.85
C ALA A 86 25.81 6.13 27.06
N VAL A 87 26.08 4.94 27.61
CA VAL A 87 25.70 3.65 26.98
C VAL A 87 24.19 3.52 26.86
N LEU A 88 23.43 3.92 27.89
CA LEU A 88 21.97 3.89 27.84
C LEU A 88 21.43 4.83 26.75
N GLU A 89 21.94 6.06 26.68
CA GLU A 89 21.52 7.06 25.70
C GLU A 89 21.86 6.62 24.27
N ASP A 90 23.02 6.01 24.04
CA ASP A 90 23.42 5.45 22.75
C ASP A 90 22.51 4.29 22.31
N ARG A 91 22.16 3.38 23.22
CA ARG A 91 21.21 2.29 22.96
C ARG A 91 19.82 2.81 22.63
N LEU A 92 19.35 3.83 23.37
CA LEU A 92 18.06 4.46 23.10
C LEU A 92 18.06 5.19 21.75
N SER A 93 19.14 5.89 21.41
CA SER A 93 19.33 6.53 20.10
C SER A 93 19.25 5.49 18.98
N SER A 94 20.05 4.42 19.07
CA SER A 94 20.04 3.30 18.11
C SER A 94 18.66 2.64 17.97
N ALA A 95 17.99 2.36 19.08
CA ALA A 95 16.66 1.77 19.08
C ALA A 95 15.61 2.71 18.44
N SER A 96 15.68 4.00 18.74
CA SER A 96 14.78 5.02 18.18
C SER A 96 14.96 5.19 16.68
N LEU A 97 16.19 5.10 16.18
CA LEU A 97 16.50 5.15 14.76
C LEU A 97 15.88 3.96 14.01
N VAL A 98 16.15 2.74 14.48
CA VAL A 98 15.62 1.50 13.87
C VAL A 98 14.10 1.48 13.92
N ALA A 99 13.51 1.81 15.07
CA ALA A 99 12.05 1.86 15.20
C ALA A 99 11.44 2.94 14.28
N GLY A 100 12.11 4.08 14.13
CA GLY A 100 11.68 5.16 13.26
C GLY A 100 11.68 4.77 11.79
N GLU A 101 12.75 4.12 11.33
CA GLU A 101 12.84 3.57 9.97
C GLU A 101 11.76 2.53 9.69
N LEU A 102 11.55 1.58 10.61
CA LEU A 102 10.50 0.56 10.49
C LEU A 102 9.10 1.18 10.39
N MET A 103 8.84 2.25 11.15
CA MET A 103 7.58 3.00 11.06
C MET A 103 7.41 3.69 9.71
N ILE A 104 8.44 4.34 9.18
CA ILE A 104 8.40 4.98 7.86
C ILE A 104 8.14 3.93 6.77
N VAL A 105 8.90 2.84 6.77
CA VAL A 105 8.74 1.73 5.82
C VAL A 105 7.35 1.11 5.93
N GLY A 106 6.87 0.86 7.15
CA GLY A 106 5.51 0.37 7.39
C GLY A 106 4.45 1.34 6.88
N GLY A 107 4.66 2.64 7.02
CA GLY A 107 3.75 3.68 6.55
C GLY A 107 3.68 3.72 5.02
N LEU A 108 4.84 3.67 4.37
CA LEU A 108 4.96 3.56 2.92
C LEU A 108 4.29 2.28 2.40
N TYR A 109 4.51 1.16 3.08
CA TYR A 109 3.86 -0.10 2.75
C TYR A 109 2.34 0.00 2.82
N LEU A 110 1.81 0.55 3.91
CA LEU A 110 0.36 0.74 4.08
C LEU A 110 -0.23 1.74 3.07
N ARG A 111 0.56 2.73 2.63
CA ARG A 111 0.10 3.78 1.71
C ARG A 111 0.10 3.34 0.25
N PHE A 112 1.12 2.62 -0.17
CA PHE A 112 1.43 2.39 -1.59
C PHE A 112 1.44 0.91 -1.99
N LEU A 113 1.89 0.02 -1.09
CA LEU A 113 2.08 -1.40 -1.41
C LEU A 113 0.91 -2.27 -0.95
N ARG A 114 0.10 -1.82 0.01
CA ARG A 114 -1.08 -2.54 0.45
C ARG A 114 -2.19 -2.39 -0.59
N PRO A 115 -2.56 -3.45 -1.33
CA PRO A 115 -3.61 -3.36 -2.31
C PRO A 115 -4.95 -3.00 -1.63
N PRO A 116 -5.77 -2.14 -2.26
CA PRO A 116 -7.09 -1.83 -1.74
C PRO A 116 -7.88 -3.15 -1.59
N ARG A 117 -8.31 -3.45 -0.36
CA ARG A 117 -9.18 -4.60 -0.09
C ARG A 117 -10.57 -4.33 -0.68
N SER A 118 -10.76 -4.67 -1.94
CA SER A 118 -11.89 -5.41 -2.50
C SER A 118 -12.06 -5.07 -3.99
N SER A 119 -11.43 -5.88 -4.85
CA SER A 119 -11.97 -6.07 -6.19
C SER A 119 -13.32 -6.77 -6.04
N ARG A 120 -14.40 -5.98 -5.92
CA ARG A 120 -15.75 -6.55 -5.90
C ARG A 120 -16.07 -7.01 -7.32
N LEU A 121 -15.95 -8.31 -7.54
CA LEU A 121 -16.57 -8.98 -8.68
C LEU A 121 -18.08 -8.94 -8.46
N SER A 122 -18.80 -8.13 -9.24
CA SER A 122 -20.25 -8.22 -9.31
C SER A 122 -20.63 -8.93 -10.60
N LEU A 123 -21.21 -10.12 -10.45
CA LEU A 123 -21.77 -10.90 -11.54
C LEU A 123 -23.30 -10.74 -11.49
N SER A 124 -23.89 -10.17 -12.53
CA SER A 124 -25.34 -10.18 -12.70
C SER A 124 -25.71 -11.16 -13.81
N ILE A 125 -26.39 -12.25 -13.44
CA ILE A 125 -26.94 -13.25 -14.37
C ILE A 125 -28.43 -12.99 -14.52
N GLY A 126 -28.88 -12.75 -15.76
CA GLY A 126 -30.27 -12.79 -16.16
C GLY A 126 -30.55 -14.01 -17.04
N SER A 127 -31.83 -14.36 -17.22
CA SER A 127 -32.27 -15.58 -17.91
C SER A 127 -31.78 -15.75 -19.36
N ARG A 128 -31.24 -14.68 -19.97
CA ARG A 128 -30.64 -14.69 -21.32
C ARG A 128 -29.33 -13.90 -21.44
N ARG A 129 -28.76 -13.39 -20.33
CA ARG A 129 -27.62 -12.44 -20.37
C ARG A 129 -26.73 -12.57 -19.14
N CYS A 130 -25.41 -12.45 -19.33
CA CYS A 130 -24.43 -12.36 -18.25
C CYS A 130 -23.69 -11.03 -18.38
N ALA A 131 -23.60 -10.26 -17.30
CA ALA A 131 -22.70 -9.12 -17.19
C ALA A 131 -21.72 -9.35 -16.04
N LEU A 132 -20.43 -9.23 -16.35
CA LEU A 132 -19.33 -9.31 -15.40
C LEU A 132 -18.76 -7.90 -15.27
N ALA A 133 -18.88 -7.28 -14.11
CA ALA A 133 -18.17 -6.05 -13.80
C ALA A 133 -16.99 -6.39 -12.89
N TYR A 134 -15.79 -6.07 -13.36
CA TYR A 134 -14.55 -6.18 -12.61
C TYR A 134 -14.09 -4.78 -12.20
N ARG A 135 -13.87 -4.58 -10.90
CA ARG A 135 -13.40 -3.32 -10.32
C ARG A 135 -12.01 -3.53 -9.71
N PHE A 136 -11.09 -2.63 -10.03
CA PHE A 136 -9.72 -2.58 -9.51
C PHE A 136 -9.59 -1.45 -8.49
#